data_AF-A0A1B6C8J6-F1
#
_entry.id   AF-A0A1B6C8J6-F1
#
_cell.length_a   1.000
_cell.length_b   1.000
_cell.length_c   1.000
_cell.angle_alpha   90.00
_cell.angle_beta   90.00
_cell.angle_gamma   90.00
#
_symmetry.space_group_name_H-M   'P 1'
#
loop_
_entity.id
_entity.type
_entity.pdbx_description
1 polymer ?
#
loop_
_entity_poly.entity_id
_entity_poly.type
_entity_poly.pdbx_seq_one_letter_code
_entity_poly.pdbx_strand_id
1 'polypeptide(L)'
;MYEKDYKQKVERFINENSISKLNKNPTAIYQKRIKNLINNSKVLFDKNEIGYLKMINPAAPELRGLPKVHKEGVPIRPLVNYTSAPSYKIAKKLEKIIKTNMVLERNYSLSNSYDLINEIKDSDVKMHHILASFDITSLYTNIPVDETLDILHDKLNQSSSLLPEAIDELINLLKEILKQNYFMFQGEFYSQSDGLAMGSPLSGILSDVYLNFIENKFILSENNKYRSKIIFYHRYVDDTLILFDGNTCQLNLLHNYLNKIAPKFKFTLEIEENKRINFLDLTIEKENNKFNFSIYRKPTTSNQTIHSTSYHPYKQKIAAYNSLIYRLLNVPLNHVNL
;
A
#
# COMPACT_ATOMS: atom_id res chain seq x y z
N MET A 1 -24.88 0.75 8.85
CA MET A 1 -24.73 -0.68 8.51
C MET A 1 -25.12 -1.48 9.74
N TYR A 2 -26.08 -2.40 9.62
CA TYR A 2 -26.47 -3.27 10.72
C TYR A 2 -25.44 -4.40 10.91
N GLU A 3 -25.35 -4.95 12.12
CA GLU A 3 -24.39 -6.00 12.48
C GLU A 3 -24.47 -7.23 11.55
N LYS A 4 -25.68 -7.66 11.18
CA LYS A 4 -25.89 -8.80 10.27
C LYS A 4 -25.30 -8.55 8.88
N ASP A 5 -25.53 -7.36 8.31
CA ASP A 5 -24.99 -6.96 7.01
C ASP A 5 -23.44 -6.89 7.06
N TYR A 6 -22.89 -6.35 8.15
CA TYR A 6 -21.46 -6.33 8.38
C TYR A 6 -20.84 -7.74 8.36
N LYS A 7 -21.41 -8.67 9.14
CA LYS A 7 -20.92 -10.06 9.22
C LYS A 7 -20.95 -10.75 7.85
N GLN A 8 -22.08 -10.64 7.15
CA GLN A 8 -22.24 -11.23 5.81
C GLN A 8 -21.20 -10.69 4.82
N LYS A 9 -20.89 -9.39 4.86
CA LYS A 9 -19.85 -8.81 3.99
C LYS A 9 -18.45 -9.30 4.34
N VAL A 10 -18.14 -9.51 5.62
CA VAL A 10 -16.83 -10.06 6.03
C VAL A 10 -16.72 -11.54 5.65
N GLU A 11 -17.76 -12.32 5.86
CA GLU A 11 -17.81 -13.73 5.43
C GLU A 11 -17.68 -13.84 3.91
N ARG A 12 -18.37 -12.98 3.16
CA ARG A 12 -18.23 -12.89 1.70
C ARG A 12 -16.78 -12.59 1.29
N PHE A 13 -16.13 -11.62 1.93
CA PHE A 13 -14.71 -11.35 1.70
C PHE A 13 -13.84 -12.58 1.98
N ILE A 14 -14.08 -13.30 3.09
CA ILE A 14 -13.33 -14.52 3.42
C ILE A 14 -13.51 -15.60 2.33
N ASN A 15 -14.74 -15.79 1.85
CA ASN A 15 -15.07 -16.83 0.88
C ASN A 15 -14.61 -16.51 -0.56
N GLU A 16 -14.56 -15.22 -0.93
CA GLU A 16 -14.15 -14.78 -2.28
C GLU A 16 -12.62 -14.69 -2.46
N ASN A 17 -11.85 -14.84 -1.38
CA ASN A 17 -10.39 -14.74 -1.40
C ASN A 17 -9.74 -16.08 -1.00
N SER A 18 -8.45 -16.25 -1.26
CA SER A 18 -7.66 -17.44 -0.90
C SER A 18 -7.42 -17.57 0.62
N ILE A 19 -8.51 -17.64 1.38
CA ILE A 19 -8.53 -17.70 2.84
C ILE A 19 -9.16 -19.02 3.25
N SER A 20 -8.45 -19.73 4.12
CA SER A 20 -8.85 -21.05 4.64
C SER A 20 -9.22 -20.95 6.11
N LYS A 21 -10.29 -21.62 6.50
CA LYS A 21 -10.67 -21.76 7.91
C LYS A 21 -9.72 -22.74 8.61
N LEU A 22 -9.27 -22.38 9.81
CA LEU A 22 -8.39 -23.19 10.65
C LEU A 22 -9.19 -23.89 11.76
N ASN A 23 -8.83 -25.13 12.06
CA ASN A 23 -9.48 -25.93 13.10
C ASN A 23 -9.08 -25.52 14.53
N LYS A 24 -7.95 -24.83 14.69
CA LYS A 24 -7.36 -24.47 15.99
C LYS A 24 -6.65 -23.13 15.91
N ASN A 25 -6.56 -22.45 17.05
CA ASN A 25 -5.76 -21.24 17.19
C ASN A 25 -4.26 -21.55 17.00
N PRO A 26 -3.59 -21.02 15.95
CA PRO A 26 -2.18 -21.32 15.69
C PRO A 26 -1.21 -20.44 16.51
N THR A 27 -1.70 -19.51 17.33
CA THR A 27 -0.89 -18.49 18.02
C THR A 27 0.26 -19.09 18.82
N ALA A 28 0.02 -20.13 19.61
CA ALA A 28 1.06 -20.75 20.43
C ALA A 28 2.18 -21.41 19.59
N ILE A 29 1.81 -21.99 18.44
CA ILE A 29 2.75 -22.64 17.52
C ILE A 29 3.69 -21.58 16.93
N TYR A 30 3.12 -20.50 16.38
CA TYR A 30 3.92 -19.40 15.86
C TYR A 30 4.74 -18.72 16.95
N GLN A 31 4.18 -18.52 18.15
CA GLN A 31 4.92 -17.94 19.26
C GLN A 31 6.18 -18.74 19.62
N LYS A 32 6.10 -20.08 19.64
CA LYS A 32 7.25 -20.94 19.87
C LYS A 32 8.28 -20.81 18.73
N ARG A 33 7.81 -20.88 17.47
CA ARG A 33 8.65 -20.76 16.28
C ARG A 33 9.40 -19.43 16.23
N ILE A 34 8.70 -18.31 16.40
CA ILE A 34 9.27 -16.96 16.41
C ILE A 34 10.26 -16.78 17.57
N LYS A 35 9.95 -17.28 18.78
CA LYS A 35 10.90 -17.23 19.91
C LYS A 35 12.19 -17.96 19.59
N ASN A 36 12.10 -19.15 18.99
CA ASN A 36 13.28 -19.92 18.59
C ASN A 36 14.11 -19.18 17.53
N LEU A 37 13.46 -18.61 16.52
CA LEU A 37 14.13 -17.82 15.48
C LEU A 37 14.88 -16.63 16.06
N ILE A 38 14.26 -15.86 16.96
CA ILE A 38 14.92 -14.73 17.62
C ILE A 38 16.12 -15.20 18.47
N ASN A 39 15.95 -16.27 19.24
CA ASN A 39 17.01 -16.79 20.11
C ASN A 39 18.21 -17.35 19.34
N ASN A 40 17.96 -17.91 18.16
CA ASN A 40 18.98 -18.47 17.31
C ASN A 40 19.65 -17.42 16.44
N SER A 41 19.25 -16.15 16.56
CA SER A 41 19.87 -15.10 15.78
C SER A 41 21.30 -14.85 16.25
N LYS A 42 22.24 -14.77 15.29
CA LYS A 42 23.67 -14.68 15.54
C LYS A 42 24.26 -13.31 15.24
N VAL A 43 23.78 -12.64 14.20
CA VAL A 43 24.44 -11.44 13.65
C VAL A 43 23.52 -10.22 13.68
N LEU A 44 22.23 -10.39 13.42
CA LEU A 44 21.28 -9.28 13.30
C LEU A 44 20.90 -8.57 14.60
N PHE A 45 20.91 -9.27 15.72
CA PHE A 45 20.39 -8.75 17.00
C PHE A 45 21.40 -8.87 18.12
N ASP A 46 21.52 -7.80 18.90
CA ASP A 46 22.26 -7.83 20.15
C ASP A 46 21.51 -8.68 21.20
N LYS A 47 22.27 -9.37 22.06
CA LYS A 47 21.71 -10.20 23.14
C LYS A 47 20.77 -9.41 24.06
N ASN A 48 21.05 -8.11 24.25
CA ASN A 48 20.25 -7.21 25.08
C ASN A 48 18.91 -6.82 24.40
N GLU A 49 18.81 -6.92 23.08
CA GLU A 49 17.59 -6.59 22.33
C GLU A 49 16.63 -7.78 22.18
N ILE A 50 17.13 -9.02 22.22
CA ILE A 50 16.37 -10.27 22.03
C ILE A 50 15.10 -10.34 22.89
N GLY A 51 15.17 -9.87 24.14
CA GLY A 51 14.01 -9.83 25.04
C GLY A 51 12.89 -8.93 24.54
N TYR A 52 13.23 -7.76 23.99
CA TYR A 52 12.28 -6.78 23.50
C TYR A 52 11.63 -7.19 22.19
N LEU A 53 12.28 -8.03 21.38
CA LEU A 53 11.73 -8.53 20.11
C LEU A 53 10.62 -9.57 20.30
N LYS A 54 10.51 -10.14 21.50
CA LYS A 54 9.51 -11.18 21.82
C LYS A 54 8.19 -10.55 22.25
N MET A 55 7.10 -11.12 21.74
CA MET A 55 5.77 -10.92 22.29
C MET A 55 5.60 -11.73 23.57
N ILE A 56 5.19 -11.06 24.64
CA ILE A 56 4.99 -11.67 25.97
C ILE A 56 3.64 -12.39 25.99
N ASN A 57 2.57 -11.67 25.63
CA ASN A 57 1.19 -12.16 25.59
C ASN A 57 0.66 -12.04 24.16
N PRO A 58 1.03 -12.97 23.26
CA PRO A 58 0.51 -12.95 21.91
C PRO A 58 -0.97 -13.33 21.89
N ALA A 59 -1.71 -12.76 20.95
CA ALA A 59 -3.07 -13.18 20.63
C ALA A 59 -3.25 -13.19 19.11
N ALA A 60 -4.19 -14.01 18.64
CA ALA A 60 -4.52 -14.05 17.23
C ALA A 60 -4.92 -12.64 16.75
N PRO A 61 -4.33 -12.15 15.65
CA PRO A 61 -4.69 -10.84 15.10
C PRO A 61 -6.18 -10.78 14.76
N GLU A 62 -6.86 -9.69 15.10
CA GLU A 62 -8.31 -9.56 14.86
C GLU A 62 -8.58 -8.88 13.50
N LEU A 63 -9.44 -9.48 12.67
CA LEU A 63 -9.92 -8.85 11.44
C LEU A 63 -11.05 -7.87 11.74
N ARG A 64 -10.94 -6.66 11.17
CA ARG A 64 -11.99 -5.64 11.15
C ARG A 64 -12.29 -5.25 9.72
N GLY A 65 -13.56 -5.27 9.32
CA GLY A 65 -14.01 -4.72 8.05
C GLY A 65 -14.34 -3.23 8.21
N LEU A 66 -13.63 -2.35 7.51
CA LEU A 66 -13.96 -0.93 7.49
C LEU A 66 -14.93 -0.65 6.33
N PRO A 67 -16.18 -0.22 6.60
CA PRO A 67 -17.14 0.08 5.52
C PRO A 67 -16.67 1.22 4.63
N LYS A 68 -16.59 0.99 3.31
CA LYS A 68 -16.36 2.03 2.31
C LYS A 68 -17.70 2.69 1.95
N VAL A 69 -18.22 3.53 2.84
CA VAL A 69 -19.55 4.21 2.70
C VAL A 69 -19.73 5.05 1.44
N HIS A 70 -18.62 5.39 0.78
CA HIS A 70 -18.60 6.20 -0.44
C HIS A 70 -18.66 5.37 -1.73
N LYS A 71 -18.66 4.04 -1.65
CA LYS A 71 -18.78 3.15 -2.82
C LYS A 71 -20.15 2.49 -2.82
N GLU A 72 -20.70 2.26 -4.01
CA GLU A 72 -21.94 1.52 -4.19
C GLU A 72 -21.87 0.14 -3.53
N GLY A 73 -22.96 -0.30 -2.90
CA GLY A 73 -23.01 -1.54 -2.14
C GLY A 73 -22.22 -1.53 -0.82
N VAL A 74 -21.54 -0.43 -0.46
CA VAL A 74 -20.76 -0.25 0.78
C VAL A 74 -19.87 -1.47 1.08
N PRO A 75 -18.89 -1.79 0.21
CA PRO A 75 -17.97 -2.90 0.42
C PRO A 75 -17.10 -2.64 1.65
N ILE A 76 -16.54 -3.70 2.21
CA ILE A 76 -15.63 -3.61 3.36
C ILE A 76 -14.17 -3.53 2.90
N ARG A 77 -13.33 -2.77 3.63
CA ARG A 77 -11.87 -2.87 3.58
C ARG A 77 -11.43 -3.74 4.75
N PRO A 78 -10.94 -4.97 4.53
CA PRO A 78 -10.38 -5.77 5.60
C PRO A 78 -9.13 -5.10 6.17
N LEU A 79 -9.01 -5.11 7.50
CA LEU A 79 -7.82 -4.67 8.21
C LEU A 79 -7.59 -5.63 9.37
N VAL A 80 -6.43 -6.28 9.40
CA VAL A 80 -6.05 -7.15 10.50
C VAL A 80 -5.22 -6.37 11.50
N ASN A 81 -5.65 -6.35 12.76
CA ASN A 81 -4.88 -5.72 13.82
C ASN A 81 -3.73 -6.64 14.26
N TYR A 82 -2.55 -6.41 13.68
CA TYR A 82 -1.36 -7.21 13.93
C TYR A 82 -0.65 -6.91 15.26
N THR A 83 -1.08 -5.93 16.07
CA THR A 83 -0.33 -5.50 17.27
C THR A 83 -0.13 -6.62 18.30
N SER A 84 -1.05 -7.58 18.36
CA SER A 84 -0.98 -8.73 19.27
C SER A 84 -0.29 -9.95 18.66
N ALA A 85 0.04 -9.92 17.37
CA ALA A 85 0.58 -11.07 16.66
C ALA A 85 1.96 -11.47 17.20
N PRO A 86 2.30 -12.77 17.31
CA PRO A 86 3.60 -13.22 17.82
C PRO A 86 4.81 -12.54 17.15
N SER A 87 4.74 -12.31 15.83
CA SER A 87 5.81 -11.67 15.05
C SER A 87 5.82 -10.14 15.06
N TYR A 88 4.87 -9.45 15.71
CA TYR A 88 4.70 -8.00 15.54
C TYR A 88 5.96 -7.16 15.84
N LYS A 89 6.59 -7.42 16.99
CA LYS A 89 7.77 -6.63 17.42
C LYS A 89 9.00 -6.91 16.57
N ILE A 90 9.28 -8.18 16.26
CA ILE A 90 10.37 -8.53 15.35
C ILE A 90 10.11 -7.96 13.95
N ALA A 91 8.87 -8.02 13.44
CA ALA A 91 8.51 -7.44 12.15
C ALA A 91 8.83 -5.94 12.07
N LYS A 92 8.54 -5.16 13.12
CA LYS A 92 8.93 -3.74 13.21
C LYS A 92 10.44 -3.53 13.21
N LYS A 93 11.20 -4.36 13.94
CA LYS A 93 12.66 -4.27 13.95
C LYS A 93 13.24 -4.58 12.57
N LEU A 94 12.77 -5.63 11.91
CA LEU A 94 13.21 -5.99 10.57
C LEU A 94 12.83 -4.93 9.54
N GLU A 95 11.62 -4.37 9.62
CA GLU A 95 11.19 -3.24 8.79
C GLU A 95 12.16 -2.05 8.94
N LYS A 96 12.54 -1.72 10.18
CA LYS A 96 13.53 -0.67 10.45
C LYS A 96 14.90 -1.00 9.85
N ILE A 97 15.37 -2.24 10.00
CA ILE A 97 16.65 -2.69 9.43
C ILE A 97 16.64 -2.55 7.91
N ILE A 98 15.58 -3.02 7.24
CA ILE A 98 15.43 -2.88 5.78
C ILE A 98 15.47 -1.40 5.39
N LYS A 99 14.65 -0.55 6.04
CA LYS A 99 14.59 0.89 5.74
C LYS A 99 15.91 1.63 5.95
N THR A 100 16.72 1.21 6.92
CA THR A 100 18.02 1.84 7.21
C THR A 100 19.12 1.37 6.27
N ASN A 101 19.05 0.15 5.77
CA ASN A 101 20.14 -0.47 5.01
C ASN A 101 19.88 -0.61 3.51
N MET A 102 18.64 -0.37 3.05
CA MET A 102 18.29 -0.44 1.65
C MET A 102 17.99 0.96 1.11
N VAL A 103 18.70 1.34 0.05
CA VAL A 103 18.33 2.51 -0.74
C VAL A 103 17.31 2.06 -1.79
N LEU A 104 16.05 2.42 -1.59
CA LEU A 104 15.02 2.24 -2.62
C LEU A 104 14.95 3.51 -3.46
N GLU A 105 15.15 3.38 -4.77
CA GLU A 105 14.94 4.48 -5.71
C GLU A 105 13.48 4.93 -5.65
N ARG A 106 13.23 6.15 -5.17
CA ARG A 106 11.87 6.70 -5.04
C ARG A 106 11.51 7.66 -6.16
N ASN A 107 12.15 7.53 -7.31
CA ASN A 107 12.03 8.45 -8.45
C ASN A 107 10.59 8.68 -8.92
N TYR A 108 9.68 7.76 -8.59
CA TYR A 108 8.28 7.79 -9.02
C TYR A 108 7.29 7.68 -7.86
N SER A 109 7.76 7.55 -6.61
CA SER A 109 6.88 7.33 -5.46
C SER A 109 6.49 8.66 -4.84
N LEU A 110 5.19 8.91 -4.76
CA LEU A 110 4.63 10.07 -4.09
C LEU A 110 4.46 9.84 -2.59
N SER A 111 4.67 10.89 -1.81
CA SER A 111 4.39 10.88 -0.38
C SER A 111 2.96 11.33 -0.05
N ASN A 112 2.38 12.19 -0.88
CA ASN A 112 1.03 12.76 -0.73
C ASN A 112 0.66 13.57 -1.99
N SER A 113 -0.53 14.17 -2.00
CA SER A 113 -1.03 14.97 -3.13
C SER A 113 -0.29 16.28 -3.37
N TYR A 114 0.32 16.88 -2.34
CA TYR A 114 1.10 18.11 -2.49
C TYR A 114 2.43 17.86 -3.18
N ASP A 115 3.04 16.71 -2.88
CA ASP A 115 4.20 16.18 -3.57
C ASP A 115 3.91 16.08 -5.07
N LEU A 116 2.78 15.47 -5.42
CA LEU A 116 2.33 15.38 -6.82
C LEU A 116 2.17 16.75 -7.48
N ILE A 117 1.52 17.71 -6.81
CA ILE A 117 1.36 19.07 -7.35
C ILE A 117 2.74 19.66 -7.69
N ASN A 118 3.70 19.54 -6.78
CA ASN A 118 5.04 20.08 -7.00
C ASN A 118 5.77 19.41 -8.16
N GLU A 119 5.60 18.10 -8.34
CA GLU A 119 6.20 17.34 -9.43
C GLU A 119 5.59 17.71 -10.80
N ILE A 120 4.27 17.90 -10.89
CA ILE A 120 3.61 18.01 -12.21
C ILE A 120 3.19 19.42 -12.62
N LYS A 121 3.14 20.40 -11.69
CA LYS A 121 2.62 21.77 -11.99
C LYS A 121 3.31 22.46 -13.17
N ASP A 122 4.60 22.18 -13.37
CA ASP A 122 5.44 22.79 -14.41
C ASP A 122 5.72 21.83 -15.59
N SER A 123 5.00 20.70 -15.67
CA SER A 123 5.15 19.72 -16.75
C SER A 123 4.70 20.29 -18.11
N ASP A 124 5.40 19.91 -19.19
CA ASP A 124 5.02 20.23 -20.58
C ASP A 124 3.81 19.40 -21.02
N VAL A 125 2.62 19.76 -20.52
CA VAL A 125 1.37 19.09 -20.85
C VAL A 125 0.74 19.69 -22.10
N LYS A 126 0.36 18.83 -23.06
CA LYS A 126 -0.36 19.22 -24.27
C LYS A 126 -1.79 18.68 -24.22
N MET A 127 -2.71 19.41 -24.84
CA MET A 127 -4.14 19.02 -24.85
C MET A 127 -4.43 17.64 -25.46
N HIS A 128 -3.56 17.14 -26.34
CA HIS A 128 -3.70 15.82 -26.96
C HIS A 128 -3.10 14.67 -26.13
N HIS A 129 -2.23 14.96 -25.15
CA HIS A 129 -1.79 13.94 -24.20
C HIS A 129 -3.02 13.42 -23.45
N ILE A 130 -2.93 12.23 -22.86
CA ILE A 130 -4.00 11.58 -22.11
C ILE A 130 -3.58 11.45 -20.65
N LEU A 131 -4.34 12.00 -19.70
CA LEU A 131 -4.21 11.61 -18.30
C LEU A 131 -4.93 10.28 -18.10
N ALA A 132 -4.26 9.37 -17.40
CA ALA A 132 -4.83 8.11 -17.00
C ALA A 132 -4.32 7.72 -15.63
N SER A 133 -5.12 6.96 -14.89
CA SER A 133 -4.71 6.33 -13.64
C SER A 133 -4.87 4.82 -13.70
N PHE A 134 -4.00 4.14 -12.96
CA PHE A 134 -4.09 2.72 -12.71
C PHE A 134 -4.21 2.47 -11.21
N ASP A 135 -5.11 1.58 -10.80
CA ASP A 135 -5.19 1.06 -9.43
C ASP A 135 -4.89 -0.44 -9.42
N ILE A 136 -4.05 -0.88 -8.47
CA ILE A 136 -3.71 -2.29 -8.30
C ILE A 136 -4.74 -2.96 -7.39
N THR A 137 -5.54 -3.85 -7.97
CA THR A 137 -6.55 -4.59 -7.21
C THR A 137 -5.88 -5.51 -6.18
N SER A 138 -6.26 -5.32 -4.90
CA SER A 138 -5.81 -6.14 -3.77
C SER A 138 -4.28 -6.30 -3.68
N LEU A 139 -3.55 -5.19 -3.82
CA LEU A 139 -2.08 -5.14 -3.83
C LEU A 139 -1.41 -6.14 -2.87
N TYR A 140 -1.68 -6.03 -1.56
CA TYR A 140 -0.99 -6.85 -0.56
C TYR A 140 -1.22 -8.35 -0.72
N THR A 141 -2.45 -8.79 -1.01
CA THR A 141 -2.75 -10.24 -1.11
C THR A 141 -2.13 -10.88 -2.35
N ASN A 142 -1.72 -10.06 -3.32
CA ASN A 142 -1.24 -10.53 -4.61
C ASN A 142 0.29 -10.42 -4.76
N ILE A 143 1.00 -9.87 -3.77
CA ILE A 143 2.47 -9.78 -3.78
C ILE A 143 3.09 -11.19 -3.76
N PRO A 144 3.98 -11.54 -4.69
CA PRO A 144 4.71 -12.80 -4.66
C PRO A 144 5.83 -12.73 -3.62
N VAL A 145 5.57 -13.29 -2.43
CA VAL A 145 6.46 -13.14 -1.27
C VAL A 145 7.86 -13.68 -1.55
N ASP A 146 8.00 -14.90 -2.06
CA ASP A 146 9.33 -15.50 -2.31
C ASP A 146 10.14 -14.67 -3.32
N GLU A 147 9.56 -14.30 -4.46
CA GLU A 147 10.21 -13.43 -5.45
C GLU A 147 10.60 -12.07 -4.85
N THR A 148 9.75 -11.50 -4.00
CA THR A 148 10.04 -10.23 -3.32
C THR A 148 11.22 -10.36 -2.36
N LEU A 149 11.37 -11.51 -1.68
CA LEU A 149 12.50 -11.76 -0.79
C LEU A 149 13.80 -11.97 -1.57
N ASP A 150 13.75 -12.62 -2.73
CA ASP A 150 14.91 -12.76 -3.62
C ASP A 150 15.37 -11.39 -4.15
N ILE A 151 14.43 -10.54 -4.60
CA ILE A 151 14.72 -9.15 -5.02
C ILE A 151 15.33 -8.33 -3.87
N LEU A 152 14.80 -8.50 -2.65
CA LEU A 152 15.31 -7.82 -1.46
C LEU A 152 16.73 -8.26 -1.13
N HIS A 153 17.02 -9.56 -1.22
CA HIS A 153 18.36 -10.12 -1.01
C HIS A 153 19.36 -9.50 -1.97
N ASP A 154 19.05 -9.50 -3.27
CA ASP A 154 19.90 -8.92 -4.30
C ASP A 154 20.17 -7.42 -4.06
N LYS A 155 19.11 -6.64 -3.78
CA LYS A 155 19.24 -5.21 -3.51
C LYS A 155 20.09 -4.91 -2.27
N LEU A 156 19.93 -5.67 -1.20
CA LEU A 156 20.74 -5.50 0.01
C LEU A 156 22.20 -5.84 -0.23
N ASN A 157 22.50 -6.91 -0.99
CA ASN A 157 23.87 -7.25 -1.35
C ASN A 157 24.55 -6.18 -2.22
N GLN A 158 23.78 -5.46 -3.03
CA GLN A 158 24.29 -4.41 -3.90
C GLN A 158 24.50 -3.07 -3.19
N SER A 159 23.65 -2.71 -2.23
CA SER A 159 23.55 -1.33 -1.73
C SER A 159 23.74 -1.16 -0.23
N SER A 160 23.73 -2.25 0.55
CA SER A 160 23.80 -2.17 2.01
C SER A 160 25.22 -2.31 2.54
N SER A 161 25.46 -1.76 3.74
CA SER A 161 26.68 -1.99 4.53
C SER A 161 26.57 -3.22 5.44
N LEU A 162 25.51 -4.03 5.30
CA LEU A 162 25.34 -5.23 6.12
C LEU A 162 26.31 -6.32 5.65
N LEU A 163 26.75 -7.15 6.59
CA LEU A 163 27.50 -8.35 6.27
C LEU A 163 26.61 -9.34 5.49
N PRO A 164 27.14 -10.08 4.50
CA PRO A 164 26.37 -11.06 3.74
C PRO A 164 25.60 -12.06 4.63
N GLU A 165 26.22 -12.54 5.71
CA GLU A 165 25.61 -13.46 6.65
C GLU A 165 24.42 -12.83 7.40
N ALA A 166 24.47 -11.51 7.65
CA ALA A 166 23.35 -10.78 8.24
C ALA A 166 22.20 -10.61 7.24
N ILE A 167 22.49 -10.45 5.95
CA ILE A 167 21.48 -10.40 4.88
C ILE A 167 20.79 -11.75 4.76
N ASP A 168 21.56 -12.85 4.71
CA ASP A 168 21.00 -14.20 4.66
C ASP A 168 20.13 -14.51 5.88
N GLU A 169 20.59 -14.13 7.07
CA GLU A 169 19.82 -14.27 8.29
C GLU A 169 18.53 -13.44 8.25
N LEU A 170 18.57 -12.22 7.70
CA LEU A 170 17.41 -11.34 7.57
C LEU A 170 16.36 -11.97 6.66
N ILE A 171 16.76 -12.45 5.48
CA ILE A 171 15.86 -13.10 4.52
C ILE A 171 15.24 -14.36 5.11
N ASN A 172 16.04 -15.18 5.82
CA ASN A 172 15.53 -16.37 6.50
C ASN A 172 14.49 -16.02 7.58
N LEU A 173 14.76 -14.99 8.39
CA LEU A 173 13.79 -14.50 9.37
C LEU A 173 12.52 -14.01 8.70
N LEU A 174 12.62 -13.21 7.63
CA LEU A 174 11.46 -12.71 6.87
C LEU A 174 10.62 -13.86 6.31
N LYS A 175 11.24 -14.84 5.66
CA LYS A 175 10.58 -16.03 5.10
C LYS A 175 9.78 -16.79 6.15
N GLU A 176 10.29 -16.86 7.37
CA GLU A 176 9.64 -17.59 8.46
C GLU A 176 8.53 -16.79 9.14
N ILE A 177 8.71 -15.48 9.34
CA ILE A 177 7.70 -14.65 9.99
C ILE A 177 6.53 -14.29 9.07
N LEU A 178 6.76 -14.20 7.76
CA LEU A 178 5.71 -13.91 6.78
C LEU A 178 4.73 -15.07 6.61
N LYS A 179 5.15 -16.30 6.95
CA LYS A 179 4.24 -17.45 7.09
C LYS A 179 3.18 -17.25 8.17
N GLN A 180 3.33 -16.27 9.07
CA GLN A 180 2.34 -15.91 10.08
C GLN A 180 1.24 -15.00 9.50
N ASN A 181 0.51 -15.53 8.52
CA ASN A 181 -0.59 -14.84 7.84
C ASN A 181 -1.93 -15.46 8.24
N TYR A 182 -2.32 -15.25 9.50
CA TYR A 182 -3.60 -15.71 10.04
C TYR A 182 -4.26 -14.62 10.88
N PHE A 183 -5.58 -14.70 11.00
CA PHE A 183 -6.40 -13.79 11.79
C PHE A 183 -7.61 -14.49 12.39
N MET A 184 -8.26 -13.81 13.33
CA MET A 184 -9.49 -14.23 13.97
C MET A 184 -10.64 -13.31 13.53
N PHE A 185 -11.79 -13.89 13.24
CA PHE A 185 -13.04 -13.18 13.03
C PHE A 185 -14.18 -13.95 13.70
N GLN A 186 -14.93 -13.28 14.57
CA GLN A 186 -16.04 -13.87 15.35
C GLN A 186 -15.67 -15.16 16.12
N GLY A 187 -14.47 -15.22 16.70
CA GLY A 187 -14.01 -16.39 17.46
C GLY A 187 -13.47 -17.54 16.59
N GLU A 188 -13.65 -17.46 15.27
CA GLU A 188 -13.11 -18.43 14.32
C GLU A 188 -11.76 -17.96 13.76
N PHE A 189 -10.90 -18.92 13.41
CA PHE A 189 -9.54 -18.65 12.92
C PHE A 189 -9.43 -18.91 11.43
N TYR A 190 -8.69 -18.06 10.73
CA TYR A 190 -8.51 -18.11 9.29
C TYR A 190 -7.05 -17.85 8.93
N SER A 191 -6.56 -18.50 7.87
CA SER A 191 -5.24 -18.26 7.30
C SER A 191 -5.32 -17.92 5.83
N GLN A 192 -4.47 -16.99 5.41
CA GLN A 192 -4.28 -16.64 4.02
C GLN A 192 -3.00 -17.30 3.50
N SER A 193 -3.10 -18.05 2.40
CA SER A 193 -1.97 -18.82 1.84
C SER A 193 -0.96 -17.95 1.11
N ASP A 194 -1.44 -16.89 0.46
CA ASP A 194 -0.67 -16.10 -0.49
C ASP A 194 -0.66 -14.61 -0.12
N GLY A 195 0.43 -13.95 -0.51
CA GLY A 195 0.59 -12.52 -0.33
C GLY A 195 0.97 -12.10 1.08
N LEU A 196 0.95 -10.79 1.26
CA LEU A 196 1.29 -10.09 2.48
C LEU A 196 0.05 -9.83 3.31
N ALA A 197 0.20 -9.99 4.63
CA ALA A 197 -0.89 -9.74 5.55
C ALA A 197 -1.24 -8.25 5.65
N MET A 198 -2.50 -7.91 5.45
CA MET A 198 -2.96 -6.52 5.58
C MET A 198 -2.86 -6.04 7.03
N GLY A 199 -2.02 -5.04 7.28
CA GLY A 199 -1.78 -4.49 8.62
C GLY A 199 -0.51 -4.99 9.31
N SER A 200 0.22 -5.95 8.71
CA SER A 200 1.57 -6.29 9.17
C SER A 200 2.55 -5.13 8.92
N PRO A 201 3.48 -4.82 9.86
CA PRO A 201 4.49 -3.78 9.67
C PRO A 201 5.34 -3.95 8.41
N LEU A 202 5.58 -5.20 7.99
CA LEU A 202 6.43 -5.50 6.84
C LEU A 202 5.73 -5.30 5.50
N SER A 203 4.40 -5.30 5.47
CA SER A 203 3.66 -5.37 4.22
C SER A 203 3.91 -4.16 3.33
N GLY A 204 4.00 -2.96 3.91
CA GLY A 204 4.28 -1.73 3.16
C GLY A 204 5.67 -1.72 2.52
N ILE A 205 6.72 -2.02 3.28
CA ILE A 205 8.09 -1.98 2.74
C ILE A 205 8.31 -3.08 1.70
N LEU A 206 7.76 -4.28 1.90
CA LEU A 206 7.88 -5.37 0.93
C LEU A 206 7.06 -5.11 -0.34
N SER A 207 5.88 -4.50 -0.23
CA SER A 207 5.14 -4.06 -1.43
C SER A 207 5.91 -3.01 -2.22
N ASP A 208 6.55 -2.05 -1.54
CA ASP A 208 7.36 -1.03 -2.20
C ASP A 208 8.59 -1.62 -2.90
N VAL A 209 9.25 -2.61 -2.30
CA VAL A 209 10.37 -3.34 -2.92
C VAL A 209 9.94 -3.99 -4.23
N TYR A 210 8.85 -4.74 -4.21
CA TYR A 210 8.36 -5.44 -5.39
C TYR A 210 7.88 -4.48 -6.48
N LEU A 211 7.09 -3.47 -6.11
CA LEU A 211 6.59 -2.49 -7.08
C LEU A 211 7.73 -1.69 -7.71
N ASN A 212 8.71 -1.25 -6.93
CA ASN A 212 9.90 -0.57 -7.45
C ASN A 212 10.65 -1.44 -8.47
N PHE A 213 10.78 -2.74 -8.20
CA PHE A 213 11.39 -3.67 -9.15
C PHE A 213 10.59 -3.78 -10.44
N ILE A 214 9.27 -3.96 -10.37
CA ILE A 214 8.42 -4.05 -11.57
C ILE A 214 8.48 -2.76 -12.38
N GLU A 215 8.44 -1.62 -11.70
CA GLU A 215 8.51 -0.29 -12.30
C GLU A 215 9.81 -0.11 -13.08
N ASN A 216 10.96 -0.32 -12.44
CA ASN A 216 12.25 -0.11 -13.08
C ASN A 216 12.55 -1.16 -14.15
N LYS A 217 12.20 -2.43 -13.92
CA LYS A 217 12.57 -3.53 -14.82
C LYS A 217 11.67 -3.63 -16.05
N PHE A 218 10.37 -3.33 -15.90
CA PHE A 218 9.40 -3.62 -16.95
C PHE A 218 8.60 -2.40 -17.41
N ILE A 219 8.21 -1.47 -16.53
CA ILE A 219 7.33 -0.36 -16.92
C ILE A 219 8.15 0.80 -17.49
N LEU A 220 9.19 1.20 -16.76
CA LEU A 220 9.98 2.40 -17.00
C LEU A 220 11.34 2.09 -17.65
N SER A 221 11.57 0.82 -17.97
CA SER A 221 12.71 0.33 -18.74
C SER A 221 12.63 0.74 -20.21
N GLU A 222 13.78 0.96 -20.83
CA GLU A 222 13.97 1.12 -22.28
C GLU A 222 13.36 -0.03 -23.10
N ASN A 223 13.27 -1.23 -22.53
CA ASN A 223 12.69 -2.41 -23.20
C ASN A 223 11.17 -2.33 -23.35
N ASN A 224 10.48 -1.43 -22.63
CA ASN A 224 9.06 -1.20 -22.82
C ASN A 224 8.84 -0.34 -24.07
N LYS A 225 8.20 -0.90 -25.10
CA LYS A 225 7.89 -0.19 -26.35
C LYS A 225 7.07 1.09 -26.14
N TYR A 226 6.34 1.21 -25.03
CA TYR A 226 5.52 2.37 -24.69
C TYR A 226 6.24 3.37 -23.79
N ARG A 227 7.49 3.09 -23.37
CA ARG A 227 8.24 3.93 -22.42
C ARG A 227 8.34 5.38 -22.87
N SER A 228 8.67 5.60 -24.14
CA SER A 228 8.80 6.93 -24.76
C SER A 228 7.50 7.72 -24.81
N LYS A 229 6.35 7.04 -24.64
CA LYS A 229 5.02 7.66 -24.59
C LYS A 229 4.60 8.04 -23.18
N ILE A 230 5.29 7.55 -22.15
CA ILE A 230 5.01 7.91 -20.76
C ILE A 230 5.82 9.17 -20.44
N ILE A 231 5.13 10.32 -20.39
CA ILE A 231 5.74 11.63 -20.12
C ILE A 231 6.11 11.72 -18.65
N PHE A 232 5.15 11.41 -17.77
CA PHE A 232 5.41 11.23 -16.35
C PHE A 232 4.70 9.98 -15.85
N TYR A 233 5.21 9.47 -14.73
CA TYR A 233 4.66 8.34 -14.00
C TYR A 233 4.87 8.59 -12.51
N HIS A 234 3.77 8.66 -11.74
CA HIS A 234 3.81 8.87 -10.30
C HIS A 234 2.88 7.91 -9.58
N ARG A 235 3.40 7.16 -8.60
CA ARG A 235 2.66 6.16 -7.83
C ARG A 235 2.54 6.57 -6.37
N TYR A 236 1.33 6.48 -5.83
CA TYR A 236 1.03 6.53 -4.40
C TYR A 236 0.48 5.18 -3.95
N VAL A 237 1.32 4.37 -3.29
CA VAL A 237 0.96 3.01 -2.83
C VAL A 237 0.46 2.13 -3.99
N ASP A 238 -0.86 1.96 -4.13
CA ASP A 238 -1.57 1.17 -5.15
C ASP A 238 -2.11 2.00 -6.32
N ASP A 239 -2.23 3.32 -6.16
CA ASP A 239 -2.72 4.26 -7.18
C ASP A 239 -1.55 4.86 -7.99
N THR A 240 -1.61 4.80 -9.31
CA THR A 240 -0.61 5.39 -10.22
C THR A 240 -1.27 6.38 -11.15
N LEU A 241 -0.68 7.56 -11.31
CA LEU A 241 -1.04 8.56 -12.32
C LEU A 241 0.02 8.61 -13.42
N ILE A 242 -0.43 8.65 -14.68
CA ILE A 242 0.43 8.86 -15.84
C ILE A 242 -0.09 9.95 -16.76
N LEU A 243 0.84 10.59 -17.47
CA LEU A 243 0.55 11.40 -18.65
C LEU A 243 1.11 10.70 -19.89
N PHE A 244 0.25 10.42 -20.85
CA PHE A 244 0.56 9.56 -21.98
C PHE A 244 0.50 10.33 -23.31
N ASP A 245 1.57 10.28 -24.09
CA ASP A 245 1.66 10.79 -25.46
C ASP A 245 1.30 9.71 -26.48
N GLY A 246 0.01 9.57 -26.72
CA GLY A 246 -0.52 8.63 -27.69
C GLY A 246 -2.04 8.65 -27.73
N ASN A 247 -2.61 7.67 -28.43
CA ASN A 247 -4.06 7.49 -28.48
C ASN A 247 -4.52 6.43 -27.48
N THR A 248 -5.84 6.37 -27.26
CA THR A 248 -6.48 5.42 -26.34
C THR A 248 -6.19 3.96 -26.69
N CYS A 249 -6.03 3.62 -27.97
CA CYS A 249 -5.68 2.25 -28.38
C CYS A 249 -4.27 1.87 -27.87
N GLN A 250 -3.29 2.76 -28.04
CA GLN A 250 -1.94 2.55 -27.51
C GLN A 250 -1.92 2.47 -25.98
N LEU A 251 -2.71 3.30 -25.29
CA LEU A 251 -2.86 3.26 -23.84
C LEU A 251 -3.46 1.92 -23.37
N ASN A 252 -4.49 1.41 -24.06
CA ASN A 252 -5.06 0.09 -23.77
C ASN A 252 -4.05 -1.04 -24.00
N LEU A 253 -3.16 -0.91 -24.99
CA LEU A 253 -2.10 -1.88 -25.19
C LEU A 253 -1.03 -1.83 -24.07
N LEU A 254 -0.71 -0.64 -23.56
CA LEU A 254 0.12 -0.50 -22.36
C LEU A 254 -0.56 -1.15 -21.15
N HIS A 255 -1.86 -0.89 -20.94
CA HIS A 255 -2.65 -1.51 -19.87
C HIS A 255 -2.65 -3.05 -19.96
N ASN A 256 -2.81 -3.59 -21.17
CA ASN A 256 -2.70 -5.03 -21.42
C ASN A 256 -1.29 -5.57 -21.15
N TYR A 257 -0.25 -4.78 -21.43
CA TYR A 257 1.13 -5.13 -21.12
C TYR A 257 1.37 -5.19 -19.60
N LEU A 258 0.87 -4.21 -18.83
CA LEU A 258 0.97 -4.20 -17.36
C LEU A 258 0.32 -5.45 -16.74
N ASN A 259 -0.88 -5.82 -17.18
CA ASN A 259 -1.58 -7.02 -16.72
C ASN A 259 -0.90 -8.35 -17.16
N LYS A 260 0.03 -8.32 -18.11
CA LYS A 260 0.82 -9.50 -18.51
C LYS A 260 2.09 -9.68 -17.68
N ILE A 261 2.76 -8.58 -17.30
CA ILE A 261 4.03 -8.62 -16.57
C ILE A 261 3.86 -9.22 -15.17
N ALA A 262 2.79 -8.87 -14.49
CA ALA A 262 2.49 -9.34 -13.15
C ALA A 262 1.11 -10.01 -13.15
N PRO A 263 0.99 -11.29 -13.54
CA PRO A 263 -0.30 -11.96 -13.70
C PRO A 263 -1.14 -12.02 -12.41
N LYS A 264 -0.48 -11.95 -11.24
CA LYS A 264 -1.15 -11.85 -9.94
C LYS A 264 -1.72 -10.45 -9.67
N PHE A 265 -1.20 -9.42 -10.32
CA PHE A 265 -1.73 -8.07 -10.24
C PHE A 265 -2.74 -7.83 -11.35
N LYS A 266 -3.84 -7.22 -10.95
CA LYS A 266 -4.81 -6.66 -11.89
C LYS A 266 -4.74 -5.16 -11.78
N PHE A 267 -4.26 -4.52 -12.84
CA PHE A 267 -4.29 -3.08 -12.99
C PHE A 267 -5.66 -2.71 -13.55
N THR A 268 -6.38 -1.80 -12.88
CA THR A 268 -7.54 -1.12 -13.47
C THR A 268 -7.05 0.06 -14.30
N LEU A 269 -7.90 0.59 -15.19
CA LEU A 269 -7.58 1.78 -15.99
C LEU A 269 -8.74 2.75 -15.91
N GLU A 270 -8.47 3.96 -15.45
CA GLU A 270 -9.35 5.12 -15.55
C GLU A 270 -8.68 6.15 -16.47
N ILE A 271 -9.46 6.69 -17.40
CA ILE A 271 -9.00 7.67 -18.38
C ILE A 271 -9.71 8.98 -18.06
N GLU A 272 -9.02 10.10 -18.28
CA GLU A 272 -9.64 11.42 -18.14
C GLU A 272 -10.99 11.55 -18.86
N GLU A 273 -11.91 12.25 -18.22
CA GLU A 273 -13.18 12.67 -18.79
C GLU A 273 -13.22 14.20 -18.82
N ASN A 274 -13.58 14.78 -19.97
CA ASN A 274 -13.59 16.24 -20.15
C ASN A 274 -12.26 16.91 -19.73
N LYS A 275 -11.12 16.27 -20.02
CA LYS A 275 -9.77 16.74 -19.66
C LYS A 275 -9.50 16.81 -18.15
N ARG A 276 -10.29 16.08 -17.36
CA ARG A 276 -10.18 16.00 -15.90
C ARG A 276 -10.01 14.56 -15.45
N ILE A 277 -9.21 14.35 -14.40
CA ILE A 277 -9.13 13.07 -13.70
C ILE A 277 -9.03 13.31 -12.20
N ASN A 278 -9.57 12.40 -11.41
CA ASN A 278 -9.43 12.44 -9.96
C ASN A 278 -8.25 11.55 -9.55
N PHE A 279 -7.36 12.07 -8.71
CA PHE A 279 -6.24 11.32 -8.17
C PHE A 279 -5.96 11.77 -6.74
N LEU A 280 -5.91 10.82 -5.80
CA LEU A 280 -5.88 11.08 -4.35
C LEU A 280 -7.08 11.96 -3.91
N ASP A 281 -6.80 13.15 -3.36
CA ASP A 281 -7.81 14.16 -2.98
C ASP A 281 -7.86 15.36 -3.93
N LEU A 282 -7.32 15.20 -5.15
CA LEU A 282 -7.28 16.24 -6.18
C LEU A 282 -8.12 15.85 -7.40
N THR A 283 -8.74 16.86 -8.02
CA THR A 283 -9.16 16.81 -9.41
C THR A 283 -8.13 17.60 -10.21
N ILE A 284 -7.49 16.93 -11.16
CA ILE A 284 -6.46 17.48 -12.04
C ILE A 284 -7.11 17.75 -13.39
N GLU A 285 -7.10 18.99 -13.82
CA GLU A 285 -7.66 19.46 -15.08
C GLU A 285 -6.58 19.96 -16.01
N LYS A 286 -6.65 19.59 -17.30
CA LYS A 286 -5.81 20.19 -18.33
C LYS A 286 -6.55 21.33 -19.00
N GLU A 287 -5.98 22.52 -18.91
CA GLU A 287 -6.49 23.72 -19.55
C GLU A 287 -5.32 24.55 -20.10
N ASN A 288 -5.41 25.00 -21.35
CA ASN A 288 -4.39 25.86 -21.98
C ASN A 288 -2.95 25.31 -21.85
N ASN A 289 -2.77 23.99 -22.04
CA ASN A 289 -1.49 23.31 -21.88
C ASN A 289 -0.86 23.47 -20.48
N LYS A 290 -1.69 23.61 -19.44
CA LYS A 290 -1.29 23.63 -18.03
C LYS A 290 -2.20 22.74 -17.21
N PHE A 291 -1.72 22.33 -16.03
CA PHE A 291 -2.54 21.67 -15.03
C PHE A 291 -3.16 22.66 -14.06
N ASN A 292 -4.47 22.57 -13.91
CA ASN A 292 -5.23 23.21 -12.85
C ASN A 292 -5.62 22.16 -11.81
N PHE A 293 -5.65 22.56 -10.55
CA PHE A 293 -5.94 21.67 -9.43
C PHE A 293 -7.16 22.17 -8.67
N SER A 294 -8.00 21.23 -8.24
CA SER A 294 -9.12 21.47 -7.32
C SER A 294 -9.26 20.31 -6.35
N ILE A 295 -9.99 20.51 -5.25
CA ILE A 295 -10.18 19.46 -4.24
C ILE A 295 -11.26 18.50 -4.72
N TYR A 296 -10.90 17.23 -4.93
CA TYR A 296 -11.88 16.21 -5.24
C TYR A 296 -12.68 15.85 -3.98
N ARG A 297 -14.01 16.00 -4.06
CA ARG A 297 -14.93 15.53 -3.02
C ARG A 297 -15.78 14.41 -3.60
N LYS A 298 -15.77 13.25 -2.92
CA LYS A 298 -16.62 12.12 -3.31
C LYS A 298 -18.09 12.54 -3.23
N PRO A 299 -19.00 12.02 -4.08
CA PRO A 299 -20.41 12.41 -4.09
C PRO A 299 -21.14 12.26 -2.74
N THR A 300 -20.64 11.38 -1.88
CA THR A 300 -21.19 11.09 -0.55
C THR A 300 -20.60 11.96 0.56
N THR A 301 -19.77 12.95 0.24
CA THR A 301 -19.13 13.83 1.23
C THR A 301 -20.18 14.72 1.89
N SER A 302 -20.38 14.59 3.20
CA SER A 302 -21.37 15.37 3.95
C SER A 302 -20.87 16.75 4.41
N ASN A 303 -19.59 17.06 4.20
CA ASN A 303 -18.89 18.24 4.73
C ASN A 303 -18.99 18.39 6.27
N GLN A 304 -19.36 17.33 6.98
CA GLN A 304 -19.44 17.33 8.44
C GLN A 304 -18.08 17.01 9.05
N THR A 305 -17.71 17.76 10.08
CA THR A 305 -16.53 17.50 10.91
C THR A 305 -16.95 17.04 12.31
N ILE A 306 -15.98 16.59 13.11
CA ILE A 306 -16.23 16.16 14.49
C ILE A 306 -16.77 17.36 15.30
N HIS A 307 -17.96 17.20 15.88
CA HIS A 307 -18.58 18.26 16.68
C HIS A 307 -17.70 18.64 17.88
N SER A 308 -17.59 19.94 18.17
CA SER A 308 -16.70 20.48 19.20
C SER A 308 -16.99 19.90 20.60
N THR A 309 -18.28 19.69 20.90
CA THR A 309 -18.76 19.14 22.18
C THR A 309 -18.66 17.62 22.27
N SER A 310 -18.28 16.92 21.19
CA SER A 310 -18.14 15.46 21.24
C SER A 310 -16.98 15.05 22.15
N TYR A 311 -17.09 13.86 22.75
CA TYR A 311 -16.11 13.28 23.67
C TYR A 311 -14.87 12.71 22.96
N HIS A 312 -14.51 13.25 21.79
CA HIS A 312 -13.27 12.90 21.10
C HIS A 312 -12.09 13.71 21.68
N PRO A 313 -10.86 13.16 21.65
CA PRO A 313 -9.66 13.91 22.01
C PRO A 313 -9.55 15.23 21.24
N TYR A 314 -9.15 16.31 21.92
CA TYR A 314 -9.02 17.64 21.32
C TYR A 314 -8.16 17.64 20.05
N LYS A 315 -7.06 16.87 20.06
CA LYS A 315 -6.17 16.72 18.90
C LYS A 315 -6.89 16.20 17.65
N GLN A 316 -7.85 15.28 17.78
CA GLN A 316 -8.61 14.75 16.64
C GLN A 316 -9.60 15.78 16.10
N LYS A 317 -10.24 16.56 16.99
CA LYS A 317 -11.15 17.64 16.62
C LYS A 317 -10.44 18.72 15.80
N ILE A 318 -9.28 19.18 16.28
CA ILE A 318 -8.47 20.20 15.59
C ILE A 318 -7.80 19.67 14.32
N ALA A 319 -7.42 18.38 14.26
CA ALA A 319 -6.79 17.80 13.08
C ALA A 319 -7.62 17.98 11.79
N ALA A 320 -8.95 17.90 11.89
CA ALA A 320 -9.84 18.15 10.75
C ALA A 320 -9.70 19.58 10.21
N TYR A 321 -9.72 20.58 11.09
CA TYR A 321 -9.55 21.99 10.71
C TYR A 321 -8.14 22.28 10.18
N ASN A 322 -7.12 21.76 10.86
CA ASN A 322 -5.73 21.91 10.42
C ASN A 322 -5.53 21.32 9.02
N SER A 323 -6.15 20.17 8.72
CA SER A 323 -6.09 19.57 7.38
C SER A 323 -6.75 20.46 6.32
N LEU A 324 -7.86 21.12 6.62
CA LEU A 324 -8.52 22.05 5.68
C LEU A 324 -7.67 23.31 5.45
N ILE A 325 -7.12 23.90 6.51
CA ILE A 325 -6.22 25.06 6.40
C ILE A 325 -4.97 24.69 5.61
N TYR A 326 -4.37 23.53 5.90
CA TYR A 326 -3.20 23.06 5.19
C TYR A 326 -3.48 22.83 3.70
N ARG A 327 -4.65 22.30 3.34
CA ARG A 327 -5.09 22.20 1.93
C ARG A 327 -5.20 23.56 1.27
N LEU A 328 -5.85 24.52 1.93
CA LEU A 328 -6.02 25.88 1.42
C LEU A 328 -4.67 26.55 1.12
N LEU A 329 -3.66 26.31 1.94
CA LEU A 329 -2.34 26.92 1.81
C LEU A 329 -1.43 26.24 0.77
N ASN A 330 -1.62 24.94 0.52
CA ASN A 330 -0.68 24.14 -0.29
C ASN A 330 -1.25 23.66 -1.63
N VAL A 331 -2.56 23.77 -1.86
CA VAL A 331 -3.15 23.50 -3.18
C VAL A 331 -3.34 24.84 -3.89
N PRO A 332 -2.91 24.98 -5.17
CA PRO A 332 -3.10 26.21 -5.94
C PRO A 332 -4.57 26.35 -6.39
N LEU A 333 -5.45 26.58 -5.43
CA LEU A 333 -6.88 26.79 -5.63
C LEU A 333 -7.13 28.20 -6.16
N ASN A 334 -8.09 28.35 -7.07
CA ASN A 334 -8.60 29.64 -7.53
C ASN A 334 -10.04 29.83 -7.04
N HIS A 335 -10.60 31.04 -7.19
CA HIS A 335 -11.96 31.37 -6.72
C HIS A 335 -13.07 30.50 -7.32
N VAL A 336 -12.78 29.79 -8.41
CA VAL A 336 -13.70 28.89 -9.12
C VAL A 336 -13.64 27.45 -8.56
N ASN A 337 -12.55 27.09 -7.87
CA ASN A 337 -12.18 25.71 -7.49
C ASN A 337 -12.14 25.46 -5.96
N LEU A 338 -12.72 26.36 -5.15
CA LEU A 338 -12.78 26.31 -3.67
C LEU A 338 -13.81 25.30 -3.11
#